data_AF-F4G369-F1
#
_entry.id   AF-F4G369-F1
#
_cell.length_a   1.000
_cell.length_b   1.000
_cell.length_c   1.000
_cell.angle_alpha   90.00
_cell.angle_beta   90.00
_cell.angle_gamma   90.00
#
_symmetry.space_group_name_H-M   'P 1'
#
loop_
_entity.id
_entity.type
_entity.pdbx_description
1 polymer ?
#
loop_
_entity_poly.entity_id
_entity_poly.type
_entity_poly.pdbx_seq_one_letter_code
_entity_poly.pdbx_strand_id
1 'polypeptide(L)'
;MGFNGIKAEVNVPGQIPWEIILIYFIGAVLLALYFGKKTGGLKAFTTVDLVYIGIAGAFSVVWEFYIGSFIGRFIPSTPFVSVGFWGRFVIVLIVAALVRKVGTGMLTLFIFSLLSDIFHYGFGGEPMFFIYETLTYGLFVDLMIAATGGHIFNIGKELTGGGTGSATATRLSTVLALIQGAVLGFSWSIPDPIFYSAFFSPFIYGSYVNWSHILFNLVAFIPGDVIIGAIGAILAVRIAKAVGQ
;
A
#
# COMPACT_ATOMS: atom_id res chain seq x y z
N MET A 1 10.61 8.60 29.99
CA MET A 1 11.28 7.56 29.18
C MET A 1 10.19 6.57 28.79
N GLY A 2 9.64 6.70 27.58
CA GLY A 2 8.57 5.83 27.10
C GLY A 2 9.12 4.54 26.49
N PHE A 3 8.23 3.57 26.32
CA PHE A 3 8.52 2.25 25.80
C PHE A 3 9.23 2.38 24.43
N ASN A 4 10.45 1.83 24.33
CA ASN A 4 11.23 1.81 23.09
C ASN A 4 11.54 3.18 22.43
N GLY A 5 11.59 4.28 23.18
CA GLY A 5 11.90 5.62 22.64
C GLY A 5 10.69 6.47 22.25
N ILE A 6 9.47 5.90 22.30
CA ILE A 6 8.21 6.60 22.05
C ILE A 6 7.96 7.66 23.12
N LYS A 7 7.76 8.92 22.73
CA LYS A 7 7.39 10.00 23.66
C LYS A 7 5.90 10.01 24.02
N ALA A 8 5.05 9.47 23.14
CA ALA A 8 3.59 9.46 23.25
C ALA A 8 3.01 10.86 23.44
N GLU A 9 3.56 11.84 22.71
CA GLU A 9 3.08 13.22 22.78
C GLU A 9 1.73 13.35 22.07
N VAL A 10 0.72 13.76 22.83
CA VAL A 10 -0.62 14.04 22.34
C VAL A 10 -0.89 15.54 22.44
N ASN A 11 -1.66 16.07 21.49
CA ASN A 11 -2.00 17.50 21.40
C ASN A 11 -0.80 18.41 21.11
N VAL A 12 0.19 17.92 20.36
CA VAL A 12 1.26 18.77 19.81
C VAL A 12 0.61 19.81 18.88
N PRO A 13 1.01 21.09 18.92
CA PRO A 13 0.41 22.11 18.06
C PRO A 13 0.42 21.71 16.57
N GLY A 14 -0.76 21.70 15.96
CA GLY A 14 -0.96 21.32 14.56
C GLY A 14 -1.08 19.81 14.30
N GLN A 15 -0.85 18.95 15.30
CA GLN A 15 -1.02 17.50 15.19
C GLN A 15 -2.48 17.13 14.94
N ILE A 16 -2.70 16.11 14.12
CA ILE A 16 -4.03 15.52 13.97
C ILE A 16 -4.43 14.89 15.32
N PRO A 17 -5.62 15.19 15.87
CA PRO A 17 -6.10 14.55 17.08
C PRO A 17 -6.06 13.02 16.99
N TRP A 18 -5.53 12.39 18.04
CA TRP A 18 -5.35 10.93 18.06
C TRP A 18 -6.68 10.17 17.95
N GLU A 19 -7.79 10.78 18.40
CA GLU A 19 -9.14 10.23 18.28
C GLU A 19 -9.54 10.07 16.81
N ILE A 20 -9.19 11.03 15.95
CA ILE A 20 -9.49 10.97 14.51
C ILE A 20 -8.71 9.82 13.87
N ILE A 21 -7.44 9.66 14.26
CA ILE A 21 -6.58 8.58 13.77
C ILE A 21 -7.10 7.21 14.23
N LEU A 22 -7.52 7.10 15.47
CA LEU A 22 -8.11 5.87 16.00
C LEU A 22 -9.41 5.52 15.27
N ILE A 23 -10.29 6.51 15.07
CA ILE A 23 -11.54 6.34 14.31
C ILE A 23 -11.24 5.90 12.87
N TYR A 24 -10.21 6.48 12.24
CA TYR A 24 -9.77 6.06 10.91
C TYR A 24 -9.35 4.58 10.91
N PHE A 25 -8.45 4.16 11.81
CA PHE A 25 -7.94 2.79 11.79
C PHE A 25 -9.02 1.76 12.07
N ILE A 26 -9.89 2.01 13.05
CA ILE A 26 -11.00 1.11 13.35
C ILE A 26 -12.01 1.14 12.20
N GLY A 27 -12.45 2.33 11.80
CA GLY A 27 -13.48 2.52 10.79
C GLY A 27 -13.08 1.96 9.43
N ALA A 28 -11.86 2.25 8.95
CA ALA A 28 -11.38 1.81 7.64
C ALA A 28 -11.20 0.29 7.57
N VAL A 29 -10.74 -0.36 8.65
CA VAL A 29 -10.68 -1.83 8.73
C VAL A 29 -12.09 -2.43 8.71
N LEU A 30 -13.02 -1.89 9.49
CA LEU A 30 -14.41 -2.35 9.48
C LEU A 30 -15.05 -2.18 8.10
N LEU A 31 -14.78 -1.07 7.41
CA LEU A 31 -15.25 -0.84 6.04
C LEU A 31 -14.66 -1.86 5.07
N ALA A 32 -13.36 -2.15 5.12
CA ALA A 32 -12.72 -3.14 4.27
C ALA A 32 -13.33 -4.54 4.47
N LEU A 33 -13.56 -4.95 5.73
CA LEU A 33 -14.19 -6.23 6.05
C LEU A 33 -15.67 -6.26 5.64
N TYR A 34 -16.42 -5.19 5.91
CA TYR A 34 -17.83 -5.10 5.58
C TYR A 34 -18.06 -5.13 4.07
N PHE A 35 -17.36 -4.28 3.31
CA PHE A 35 -17.44 -4.28 1.86
C PHE A 35 -16.89 -5.57 1.28
N GLY A 36 -15.77 -6.08 1.79
CA GLY A 36 -15.20 -7.35 1.35
C GLY A 36 -16.20 -8.51 1.48
N LYS A 37 -16.94 -8.56 2.60
CA LYS A 37 -18.01 -9.56 2.79
C LYS A 37 -19.17 -9.34 1.81
N LYS A 38 -19.58 -8.09 1.58
CA LYS A 38 -20.72 -7.75 0.71
C LYS A 38 -20.43 -7.99 -0.78
N THR A 39 -19.22 -7.69 -1.23
CA THR A 39 -18.81 -7.79 -2.65
C THR A 39 -18.18 -9.14 -3.01
N GLY A 40 -17.92 -9.99 -2.02
CA GLY A 40 -17.30 -11.30 -2.21
C GLY A 40 -15.76 -11.29 -2.23
N GLY A 41 -15.12 -10.16 -1.95
CA GLY A 41 -13.66 -10.05 -1.82
C GLY A 41 -13.08 -10.67 -0.54
N LEU A 42 -13.90 -10.88 0.49
CA LEU A 42 -13.50 -11.52 1.74
C LEU A 42 -13.64 -13.04 1.63
N LYS A 43 -12.52 -13.72 1.37
CA LYS A 43 -12.43 -15.19 1.27
C LYS A 43 -11.29 -15.70 2.15
N ALA A 44 -11.36 -16.96 2.54
CA ALA A 44 -10.25 -17.60 3.25
C ALA A 44 -9.00 -17.68 2.36
N PHE A 45 -7.84 -17.39 2.94
CA PHE A 45 -6.55 -17.58 2.28
C PHE A 45 -6.25 -19.07 2.12
N THR A 46 -5.75 -19.44 0.94
CA THR A 46 -5.17 -20.76 0.70
C THR A 46 -3.69 -20.74 1.07
N THR A 47 -3.08 -21.92 1.19
CA THR A 47 -1.63 -22.04 1.44
C THR A 47 -0.81 -21.30 0.38
N VAL A 48 -1.22 -21.39 -0.89
CA VAL A 48 -0.52 -20.71 -2.00
C VAL A 48 -0.61 -19.19 -1.84
N ASP A 49 -1.74 -18.66 -1.39
CA ASP A 49 -1.89 -17.22 -1.14
C ASP A 49 -0.95 -16.73 -0.04
N LEU A 50 -0.85 -17.48 1.06
CA LEU A 50 0.05 -17.14 2.17
C LEU A 50 1.51 -17.20 1.73
N VAL A 51 1.88 -18.15 0.86
CA VAL A 51 3.22 -18.22 0.27
C VAL A 51 3.50 -16.98 -0.58
N TYR A 52 2.58 -16.57 -1.46
CA TYR A 52 2.77 -15.35 -2.25
C TYR A 52 2.90 -14.10 -1.37
N ILE A 53 2.05 -13.97 -0.35
CA ILE A 53 2.08 -12.87 0.62
C ILE A 53 3.43 -12.83 1.36
N GLY A 54 3.91 -13.98 1.84
CA GLY A 54 5.18 -14.08 2.55
C GLY A 54 6.39 -13.76 1.67
N ILE A 55 6.45 -14.31 0.45
CA ILE A 55 7.51 -14.02 -0.51
C ILE A 55 7.49 -12.53 -0.89
N ALA A 56 6.32 -11.96 -1.15
CA ALA A 56 6.20 -10.55 -1.50
C ALA A 56 6.68 -9.64 -0.35
N GLY A 57 6.26 -9.91 0.89
CA GLY A 57 6.72 -9.14 2.05
C GLY A 57 8.24 -9.17 2.21
N ALA A 58 8.86 -10.35 2.09
CA ALA A 58 10.32 -10.49 2.15
C ALA A 58 11.01 -9.79 0.97
N PHE A 59 10.48 -9.94 -0.24
CA PHE A 59 11.04 -9.31 -1.43
C PHE A 59 10.91 -7.78 -1.40
N SER A 60 9.86 -7.24 -0.79
CA SER A 60 9.71 -5.81 -0.52
C SER A 60 10.83 -5.27 0.38
N VAL A 61 11.23 -6.01 1.42
CA VAL A 61 12.39 -5.63 2.27
C VAL A 61 13.68 -5.61 1.47
N VAL A 62 13.93 -6.67 0.69
CA VAL A 62 15.11 -6.75 -0.18
C VAL A 62 15.13 -5.60 -1.18
N TRP A 63 13.99 -5.30 -1.79
CA TRP A 63 13.87 -4.22 -2.74
C TRP A 63 14.13 -2.87 -2.08
N GLU A 64 13.42 -2.51 -1.01
CA GLU A 64 13.48 -1.17 -0.47
C GLU A 64 14.84 -0.82 0.12
N PHE A 65 15.38 -1.70 0.97
CA PHE A 65 16.57 -1.40 1.78
C PHE A 65 17.89 -1.80 1.14
N TYR A 66 17.88 -2.67 0.12
CA TYR A 66 19.12 -3.11 -0.53
C TYR A 66 19.18 -2.61 -1.97
N ILE A 67 18.21 -3.00 -2.81
CA ILE A 67 18.21 -2.64 -4.24
C ILE A 67 17.92 -1.13 -4.41
N GLY A 68 16.86 -0.66 -3.78
CA GLY A 68 16.38 0.71 -3.79
C GLY A 68 17.41 1.67 -3.19
N SER A 69 17.98 1.33 -2.05
CA SER A 69 19.07 2.10 -1.45
C SER A 69 20.34 2.14 -2.31
N PHE A 70 20.66 1.05 -3.03
CA PHE A 70 21.78 1.05 -3.98
C PHE A 70 21.50 1.95 -5.19
N ILE A 71 20.34 1.81 -5.84
CA ILE A 71 19.95 2.63 -6.99
C ILE A 71 19.81 4.10 -6.56
N GLY A 72 19.33 4.36 -5.34
CA GLY A 72 19.19 5.68 -4.74
C GLY A 72 20.51 6.45 -4.60
N ARG A 73 21.67 5.78 -4.70
CA ARG A 73 22.97 6.45 -4.79
C ARG A 73 23.21 7.12 -6.14
N PHE A 74 22.50 6.68 -7.18
CA PHE A 74 22.61 7.18 -8.55
C PHE A 74 21.42 8.05 -8.97
N ILE A 75 20.24 7.77 -8.40
CA ILE A 75 19.02 8.54 -8.63
C ILE A 75 18.61 9.16 -7.29
N PRO A 76 18.73 10.49 -7.11
CA PRO A 76 18.42 11.12 -5.84
C PRO A 76 16.95 10.91 -5.48
N SER A 77 16.71 10.48 -4.25
CA SER A 77 15.37 10.34 -3.71
C SER A 77 14.78 11.73 -3.48
N THR A 78 13.64 12.00 -4.11
CA THR A 78 12.87 13.23 -3.94
C THR A 78 11.44 12.86 -3.56
N PRO A 79 10.62 13.78 -3.03
CA PRO A 79 9.19 13.53 -2.84
C PRO A 79 8.48 13.07 -4.12
N PHE A 80 9.05 13.36 -5.30
CA PHE A 80 8.52 12.92 -6.59
C PHE A 80 9.04 11.56 -7.05
N VAL A 81 10.18 11.10 -6.55
CA VAL A 81 10.91 9.92 -7.05
C VAL A 81 11.55 9.18 -5.88
N SER A 82 11.03 7.99 -5.57
CA SER A 82 11.62 7.09 -4.56
C SER A 82 11.66 5.66 -5.08
N VAL A 83 12.81 5.24 -5.63
CA VAL A 83 12.96 3.93 -6.29
C VAL A 83 12.71 2.77 -5.33
N GLY A 84 13.16 2.88 -4.08
CA GLY A 84 12.91 1.88 -3.04
C GLY A 84 11.42 1.72 -2.75
N PHE A 85 10.76 2.83 -2.43
CA PHE A 85 9.33 2.86 -2.16
C PHE A 85 8.49 2.39 -3.36
N TRP A 86 8.85 2.83 -4.57
CA TRP A 86 8.14 2.49 -5.81
C TRP A 86 8.17 1.00 -6.13
N GLY A 87 9.32 0.33 -5.98
CA GLY A 87 9.34 -1.10 -6.22
C GLY A 87 8.63 -1.89 -5.14
N ARG A 88 8.68 -1.47 -3.85
CA ARG A 88 7.81 -2.04 -2.81
C ARG A 88 6.35 -1.93 -3.24
N PHE A 89 5.92 -0.74 -3.67
CA PHE A 89 4.55 -0.51 -4.11
C PHE A 89 4.14 -1.44 -5.26
N VAL A 90 4.98 -1.55 -6.30
CA VAL A 90 4.74 -2.46 -7.44
C VAL A 90 4.63 -3.92 -6.97
N ILE A 91 5.51 -4.38 -6.08
CA ILE A 91 5.48 -5.76 -5.54
C ILE A 91 4.15 -6.04 -4.84
N VAL A 92 3.66 -5.09 -4.02
CA VAL A 92 2.38 -5.24 -3.32
C VAL A 92 1.22 -5.27 -4.31
N LEU A 93 1.23 -4.47 -5.38
CA LEU A 93 0.20 -4.53 -6.43
C LEU A 93 0.20 -5.88 -7.16
N ILE A 94 1.37 -6.46 -7.42
CA ILE A 94 1.50 -7.79 -8.04
C ILE A 94 0.87 -8.84 -7.13
N VAL A 95 1.21 -8.85 -5.85
CA VAL A 95 0.66 -9.87 -4.93
C VAL A 95 -0.84 -9.70 -4.72
N ALA A 96 -1.33 -8.45 -4.68
CA ALA A 96 -2.76 -8.14 -4.63
C ALA A 96 -3.50 -8.69 -5.86
N ALA A 97 -2.89 -8.59 -7.05
CA ALA A 97 -3.43 -9.13 -8.29
C ALA A 97 -3.42 -10.67 -8.35
N LEU A 98 -2.46 -11.32 -7.70
CA LEU A 98 -2.37 -12.78 -7.63
C LEU A 98 -3.36 -13.37 -6.62
N VAL A 99 -3.47 -12.78 -5.43
CA VAL A 99 -4.26 -13.34 -4.32
C VAL A 99 -5.72 -12.86 -4.35
N ARG A 100 -5.94 -11.57 -4.62
CA ARG A 100 -7.27 -10.96 -4.80
C ARG A 100 -8.25 -11.13 -3.63
N LYS A 101 -7.73 -11.20 -2.40
CA LYS A 101 -8.53 -11.35 -1.17
C LYS A 101 -8.27 -10.20 -0.22
N VAL A 102 -9.33 -9.73 0.45
CA VAL A 102 -9.19 -8.69 1.48
C VAL A 102 -8.31 -9.22 2.61
N GLY A 103 -7.29 -8.44 2.97
CA GLY A 103 -6.24 -8.78 3.93
C GLY A 103 -4.90 -9.06 3.27
N THR A 104 -4.83 -9.11 1.93
CA THR A 104 -3.57 -9.34 1.19
C THR A 104 -2.63 -8.16 1.41
N GLY A 105 -3.10 -6.93 1.20
CA GLY A 105 -2.27 -5.74 1.34
C GLY A 105 -1.78 -5.56 2.77
N MET A 106 -2.69 -5.67 3.74
CA MET A 106 -2.38 -5.62 5.17
C MET A 106 -1.36 -6.69 5.57
N LEU A 107 -1.58 -7.97 5.25
CA LEU A 107 -0.66 -9.03 5.65
C LEU A 107 0.71 -8.91 4.97
N THR A 108 0.76 -8.52 3.70
CA THR A 108 2.04 -8.30 3.01
C THR A 108 2.85 -7.19 3.69
N LEU A 109 2.20 -6.07 4.05
CA LEU A 109 2.90 -4.99 4.72
C LEU A 109 3.20 -5.28 6.19
N PHE A 110 2.38 -6.07 6.86
CA PHE A 110 2.71 -6.58 8.19
C PHE A 110 4.00 -7.41 8.17
N ILE A 111 4.12 -8.34 7.22
CA ILE A 111 5.33 -9.15 7.05
C ILE A 111 6.51 -8.28 6.64
N PHE A 112 6.32 -7.34 5.73
CA PHE A 112 7.34 -6.36 5.37
C PHE A 112 7.83 -5.60 6.60
N SER A 113 6.95 -5.04 7.43
CA SER A 113 7.34 -4.32 8.66
C SER A 113 8.07 -5.23 9.64
N LEU A 114 7.59 -6.47 9.83
CA LEU A 114 8.24 -7.45 10.70
C LEU A 114 9.68 -7.72 10.27
N LEU A 115 9.87 -8.02 8.98
CA LEU A 115 11.19 -8.36 8.45
C LEU A 115 12.10 -7.12 8.36
N SER A 116 11.54 -5.95 8.05
CA SER A 116 12.28 -4.68 8.08
C SER A 116 12.79 -4.38 9.48
N ASP A 117 11.96 -4.60 10.49
CA ASP A 117 12.36 -4.36 11.88
C ASP A 117 13.45 -5.32 12.33
N ILE A 118 13.39 -6.59 11.93
CA ILE A 118 14.42 -7.60 12.24
C ILE A 118 15.74 -7.31 11.51
N PHE A 119 15.70 -7.03 10.21
CA PHE A 119 16.90 -7.03 9.35
C PHE A 119 17.47 -5.65 9.03
N HIS A 120 16.69 -4.58 9.20
CA HIS A 120 17.11 -3.23 8.86
C HIS A 120 17.09 -2.28 10.07
N TYR A 121 15.99 -2.24 10.83
CA TYR A 121 15.83 -1.30 11.95
C TYR A 121 16.29 -1.86 13.30
N GLY A 122 16.55 -3.16 13.42
CA GLY A 122 17.09 -3.81 14.60
C GLY A 122 16.19 -3.75 15.85
N PHE A 123 14.87 -3.88 15.69
CA PHE A 123 13.84 -3.66 16.73
C PHE A 123 13.76 -2.22 17.27
N GLY A 124 14.48 -1.29 16.64
CA GLY A 124 14.31 0.15 16.84
C GLY A 124 13.15 0.73 16.01
N GLY A 125 12.63 -0.03 15.04
CA GLY A 125 11.45 0.29 14.25
C GLY A 125 10.20 0.00 15.06
N GLU A 126 9.81 0.96 15.87
CA GLU A 126 8.74 0.85 16.86
C GLU A 126 7.48 0.10 16.38
N PRO A 127 6.72 -0.53 17.31
CA PRO A 127 5.42 -1.17 17.01
C PRO A 127 4.44 -0.30 16.21
N MET A 128 4.60 1.02 16.26
CA MET A 128 3.78 1.97 15.52
C MET A 128 3.95 1.87 14.00
N PHE A 129 5.11 1.45 13.49
CA PHE A 129 5.30 1.23 12.05
C PHE A 129 4.47 0.06 11.53
N PHE A 130 4.20 -0.96 12.35
CA PHE A 130 3.26 -2.02 11.96
C PHE A 130 1.86 -1.46 11.75
N ILE A 131 1.38 -0.65 12.69
CA ILE A 131 0.05 -0.02 12.62
C ILE A 131 0.01 0.89 11.40
N TYR A 132 1.02 1.74 11.23
CA TYR A 132 1.14 2.67 10.13
C TYR A 132 1.16 1.93 8.78
N GLU A 133 2.12 1.06 8.51
CA GLU A 133 2.26 0.40 7.20
C GLU A 133 1.07 -0.50 6.89
N THR A 134 0.65 -1.33 7.86
CA THR A 134 -0.46 -2.28 7.69
C THR A 134 -1.77 -1.54 7.47
N LEU A 135 -2.12 -0.61 8.36
CA LEU A 135 -3.45 0.02 8.39
C LEU A 135 -3.56 1.32 7.58
N THR A 136 -2.50 1.72 6.87
CA THR A 136 -2.58 2.78 5.86
C THR A 136 -2.37 2.20 4.47
N TYR A 137 -1.12 2.02 4.03
CA TYR A 137 -0.74 1.53 2.71
C TYR A 137 -1.39 0.18 2.38
N GLY A 138 -1.34 -0.77 3.32
CA GLY A 138 -1.84 -2.13 3.11
C GLY A 138 -3.37 -2.14 3.04
N LEU A 139 -3.99 -1.37 3.94
CA LEU A 139 -5.44 -1.20 3.98
C LEU A 139 -5.98 -0.53 2.72
N PHE A 140 -5.29 0.43 2.10
CA PHE A 140 -5.74 1.02 0.83
C PHE A 140 -5.82 -0.01 -0.29
N VAL A 141 -4.86 -0.93 -0.36
CA VAL A 141 -4.90 -2.03 -1.31
C VAL A 141 -6.10 -2.94 -1.02
N ASP A 142 -6.32 -3.29 0.24
CA ASP A 142 -7.43 -4.14 0.64
C ASP A 142 -8.81 -3.49 0.45
N LEU A 143 -8.92 -2.17 0.62
CA LEU A 143 -10.11 -1.40 0.29
C LEU A 143 -10.42 -1.44 -1.20
N MET A 144 -9.40 -1.39 -2.07
CA MET A 144 -9.59 -1.57 -3.51
C MET A 144 -10.02 -3.01 -3.85
N ILE A 145 -9.43 -4.03 -3.22
CA ILE A 145 -9.86 -5.42 -3.38
C ILE A 145 -11.32 -5.57 -2.93
N ALA A 146 -11.70 -4.98 -1.79
CA ALA A 146 -13.06 -4.97 -1.30
C ALA A 146 -14.03 -4.26 -2.25
N ALA A 147 -13.67 -3.08 -2.75
CA ALA A 147 -14.48 -2.30 -3.69
C ALA A 147 -14.68 -3.03 -5.03
N THR A 148 -13.69 -3.81 -5.47
CA THR A 148 -13.73 -4.59 -6.72
C THR A 148 -14.31 -6.00 -6.55
N GLY A 149 -14.61 -6.44 -5.33
CA GLY A 149 -15.13 -7.79 -5.05
C GLY A 149 -14.13 -8.91 -5.31
N GLY A 150 -12.83 -8.64 -5.12
CA GLY A 150 -11.78 -9.60 -5.48
C GLY A 150 -11.44 -9.64 -6.97
N HIS A 151 -11.86 -8.62 -7.74
CA HIS A 151 -11.52 -8.45 -9.15
C HIS A 151 -10.65 -7.22 -9.38
N ILE A 152 -9.64 -7.04 -8.52
CA ILE A 152 -8.65 -5.97 -8.68
C ILE A 152 -7.98 -6.09 -10.05
N PHE A 153 -7.78 -4.94 -10.69
CA PHE A 153 -7.31 -4.78 -12.07
C PHE A 153 -8.15 -5.53 -13.12
N ASN A 154 -9.43 -5.78 -12.80
CA ASN A 154 -10.37 -6.49 -13.64
C ASN A 154 -9.97 -7.95 -13.94
N ILE A 155 -9.15 -8.55 -13.06
CA ILE A 155 -8.66 -9.93 -13.19
C ILE A 155 -9.74 -10.91 -12.68
N GLY A 156 -10.02 -11.97 -13.45
CA GLY A 156 -11.00 -13.00 -13.10
C GLY A 156 -12.47 -12.64 -13.36
N LYS A 157 -12.75 -11.51 -14.03
CA LYS A 157 -14.07 -11.32 -14.64
C LYS A 157 -14.06 -11.98 -16.02
N GLU A 158 -14.89 -13.00 -16.22
CA GLU A 158 -15.20 -13.44 -17.58
C GLU A 158 -15.80 -12.25 -18.32
N LEU A 159 -15.18 -11.88 -19.45
CA LEU A 159 -15.78 -10.93 -20.38
C LEU A 159 -17.00 -11.64 -20.99
N THR A 160 -18.15 -11.52 -20.35
CA THR A 160 -19.44 -12.00 -20.86
C THR A 160 -19.70 -11.35 -22.21
N GLY A 161 -19.39 -12.07 -23.29
CA GLY A 161 -19.52 -11.58 -24.65
C GLY A 161 -18.64 -12.35 -25.63
N GLY A 162 -18.97 -13.62 -25.87
CA GLY A 162 -18.46 -14.36 -27.03
C GLY A 162 -18.97 -13.70 -28.32
N GLY A 163 -18.07 -13.11 -29.09
CA GLY A 163 -18.39 -12.52 -30.40
C GLY A 163 -17.61 -11.25 -30.69
N THR A 164 -16.66 -11.33 -31.62
CA THR A 164 -16.19 -10.22 -32.49
C THR A 164 -15.81 -8.85 -31.88
N GLY A 165 -15.52 -8.76 -30.56
CA GLY A 165 -15.13 -7.52 -29.86
C GLY A 165 -13.85 -7.60 -29.00
N SER A 166 -13.03 -8.64 -29.17
CA SER A 166 -11.89 -9.01 -28.31
C SER A 166 -10.90 -7.86 -28.02
N ALA A 167 -10.62 -7.00 -29.01
CA ALA A 167 -9.68 -5.88 -28.83
C ALA A 167 -10.25 -4.76 -27.93
N THR A 168 -11.54 -4.44 -28.05
CA THR A 168 -12.20 -3.36 -27.29
C THR A 168 -12.39 -3.77 -25.83
N ALA A 169 -12.79 -5.01 -25.59
CA ALA A 169 -12.91 -5.57 -24.24
C ALA A 169 -11.55 -5.64 -23.51
N THR A 170 -10.48 -5.99 -24.24
CA THR A 170 -9.11 -5.98 -23.71
C THR A 170 -8.62 -4.57 -23.40
N ARG A 171 -8.92 -3.57 -24.25
CA ARG A 171 -8.59 -2.16 -23.99
C ARG A 171 -9.32 -1.63 -22.77
N LEU A 172 -10.62 -1.88 -22.63
CA LEU A 172 -11.40 -1.45 -21.47
C LEU A 172 -10.87 -2.06 -20.17
N SER A 173 -10.51 -3.36 -20.18
CA SER A 173 -9.90 -4.00 -19.00
C SER A 173 -8.56 -3.37 -18.62
N THR A 174 -7.77 -2.95 -19.61
CA THR A 174 -6.45 -2.32 -19.39
C THR A 174 -6.60 -0.90 -18.86
N VAL A 175 -7.57 -0.14 -19.39
CA VAL A 175 -7.90 1.22 -18.91
C VAL A 175 -8.41 1.16 -17.47
N LEU A 176 -9.26 0.20 -17.13
CA LEU A 176 -9.73 0.02 -15.76
C LEU A 176 -8.60 -0.37 -14.80
N ALA A 177 -7.69 -1.25 -15.22
CA ALA A 177 -6.50 -1.58 -14.43
C ALA A 177 -5.62 -0.35 -14.19
N LEU A 178 -5.39 0.45 -15.23
CA LEU A 178 -4.68 1.72 -15.14
C LEU A 178 -5.33 2.69 -14.16
N ILE A 179 -6.65 2.87 -14.22
CA ILE A 179 -7.40 3.76 -13.32
C ILE A 179 -7.30 3.25 -11.88
N GLN A 180 -7.51 1.95 -11.64
CA GLN A 180 -7.40 1.37 -10.30
C GLN A 180 -5.97 1.50 -9.74
N GLY A 181 -4.95 1.29 -10.57
CA GLY A 181 -3.55 1.52 -10.23
C GLY A 181 -3.26 2.98 -9.88
N ALA A 182 -3.78 3.91 -10.68
CA ALA A 182 -3.66 5.35 -10.43
C ALA A 182 -4.35 5.77 -9.11
N VAL A 183 -5.54 5.25 -8.83
CA VAL A 183 -6.25 5.50 -7.57
C VAL A 183 -5.47 4.94 -6.38
N LEU A 184 -4.88 3.76 -6.50
CA LEU A 184 -4.01 3.20 -5.47
C LEU A 184 -2.73 4.04 -5.29
N GLY A 185 -2.14 4.53 -6.37
CA GLY A 185 -0.99 5.43 -6.33
C GLY A 185 -1.30 6.74 -5.62
N PHE A 186 -2.44 7.35 -5.95
CA PHE A 186 -2.94 8.52 -5.22
C PHE A 186 -3.15 8.20 -3.73
N SER A 187 -3.76 7.06 -3.42
CA SER A 187 -3.98 6.65 -2.02
C SER A 187 -2.66 6.42 -1.27
N TRP A 188 -1.65 5.85 -1.92
CA TRP A 188 -0.30 5.65 -1.37
C TRP A 188 0.51 6.93 -1.22
N SER A 189 0.10 8.05 -1.83
CA SER A 189 0.75 9.35 -1.58
C SER A 189 0.34 10.00 -0.24
N ILE A 190 -0.70 9.47 0.43
CA ILE A 190 -1.29 10.05 1.64
C ILE A 190 -0.54 9.67 2.93
N PRO A 191 -0.14 8.40 3.16
CA PRO A 191 0.34 7.98 4.48
C PRO A 191 1.54 8.75 5.00
N ASP A 192 2.58 8.95 4.18
CA ASP A 192 3.79 9.62 4.68
C ASP A 192 3.58 11.11 4.99
N PRO A 193 2.97 11.92 4.09
CA PRO A 193 2.69 13.32 4.39
C PRO A 193 1.65 13.52 5.48
N ILE A 194 0.56 12.76 5.48
CA ILE A 194 -0.57 12.99 6.40
C ILE A 194 -0.43 12.18 7.68
N PHE A 195 -0.39 10.86 7.59
CA PHE A 195 -0.39 10.02 8.79
C PHE A 195 0.96 10.11 9.50
N TYR A 196 2.07 9.91 8.79
CA TYR A 196 3.37 9.93 9.42
C TYR A 196 3.77 11.33 9.89
N SER A 197 3.79 12.31 8.99
CA SER A 197 4.30 13.65 9.33
C SER A 197 3.35 14.47 10.22
N ALA A 198 2.02 14.32 10.08
CA ALA A 198 1.05 15.10 10.87
C ALA A 198 0.61 14.40 12.17
N PHE A 199 0.89 13.11 12.34
CA PHE A 199 0.51 12.37 13.56
C PHE A 199 1.62 11.52 14.15
N PHE A 200 2.13 10.50 13.44
CA PHE A 200 3.06 9.52 14.05
C PHE A 200 4.39 10.15 14.43
N SER A 201 5.02 10.96 13.57
CA SER A 201 6.29 11.60 13.87
C SER A 201 6.18 12.54 15.10
N PRO A 202 5.16 13.41 15.21
CA PRO A 202 4.91 14.17 16.44
C PRO A 202 4.66 13.28 17.66
N PHE A 203 3.83 12.24 17.51
CA PHE A 203 3.48 11.34 18.61
C PHE A 203 4.67 10.55 19.14
N ILE A 204 5.49 10.03 18.23
CA ILE A 204 6.63 9.17 18.52
C ILE A 204 7.81 10.01 18.99
N TYR A 205 8.22 11.00 18.19
CA TYR A 205 9.49 11.71 18.36
C TYR A 205 9.32 13.11 18.97
N GLY A 206 8.09 13.61 19.17
CA GLY A 206 7.85 14.99 19.58
C GLY A 206 8.28 15.99 18.50
N SER A 207 8.15 15.63 17.23
CA SER A 207 8.45 16.53 16.12
C SER A 207 7.36 17.61 15.96
N TYR A 208 7.74 18.75 15.39
CA TYR A 208 6.81 19.83 15.11
C TYR A 208 6.05 19.59 13.82
N VAL A 209 4.76 19.92 13.80
CA VAL A 209 3.93 19.80 12.60
C VAL A 209 4.06 21.06 11.76
N ASN A 210 4.49 20.88 10.50
CA ASN A 210 4.52 21.95 9.50
C ASN A 210 3.57 21.63 8.35
N TRP A 211 2.37 22.21 8.40
CA TRP A 211 1.34 21.98 7.38
C TRP A 211 1.74 22.44 5.98
N SER A 212 2.56 23.49 5.84
CA SER A 212 3.08 23.91 4.54
C SER A 212 4.00 22.84 3.92
N HIS A 213 4.86 22.22 4.74
CA HIS A 213 5.72 21.13 4.29
C HIS A 213 4.91 19.87 3.96
N ILE A 214 3.93 19.53 4.80
CA ILE A 214 3.03 18.39 4.60
C ILE A 214 2.24 18.52 3.30
N LEU A 215 1.63 19.68 3.05
CA LEU A 215 0.84 19.91 1.84
C LEU A 215 1.73 19.90 0.60
N PHE A 216 2.93 20.48 0.67
CA PHE A 216 3.89 20.42 -0.43
C PHE A 216 4.26 18.98 -0.76
N ASN A 217 4.64 18.19 0.25
CA ASN A 217 5.01 16.80 0.05
C ASN A 217 3.84 15.99 -0.51
N LEU A 218 2.62 16.14 0.03
CA LEU A 218 1.43 15.46 -0.50
C LEU A 218 1.24 15.74 -2.00
N VAL A 219 1.30 17.01 -2.41
CA VAL A 219 1.19 17.38 -3.82
C VAL A 219 2.35 16.84 -4.65
N ALA A 220 3.54 16.75 -4.07
CA ALA A 220 4.74 16.26 -4.76
C ALA A 220 4.77 14.73 -4.93
N PHE A 221 4.24 13.96 -3.98
CA PHE A 221 4.17 12.50 -4.06
C PHE A 221 3.13 12.04 -5.10
N ILE A 222 2.02 12.76 -5.25
CA ILE A 222 0.90 12.36 -6.12
C ILE A 222 1.34 12.01 -7.55
N PRO A 223 2.05 12.86 -8.31
CA PRO A 223 2.41 12.54 -9.70
C PRO A 223 3.23 11.26 -9.82
N GLY A 224 4.25 11.10 -8.98
CA GLY A 224 5.15 9.95 -9.00
C GLY A 224 4.40 8.66 -8.68
N ASP A 225 3.64 8.66 -7.58
CA ASP A 225 2.96 7.47 -7.09
C ASP A 225 1.79 7.06 -7.98
N VAL A 226 1.07 8.03 -8.57
CA VAL A 226 0.01 7.76 -9.55
C VAL A 226 0.58 7.10 -10.81
N ILE A 227 1.70 7.61 -11.33
CA ILE A 227 2.36 7.03 -12.52
C ILE A 227 2.83 5.61 -12.22
N ILE A 228 3.50 5.41 -11.09
CA ILE A 228 4.01 4.08 -10.71
C ILE A 228 2.88 3.12 -10.37
N GLY A 229 1.80 3.58 -9.75
CA GLY A 229 0.61 2.76 -9.48
C GLY A 229 -0.04 2.29 -10.78
N ALA A 230 -0.16 3.17 -11.77
CA ALA A 230 -0.65 2.83 -13.11
C ALA A 230 0.24 1.80 -13.82
N ILE A 231 1.58 2.00 -13.80
CA ILE A 231 2.53 1.06 -14.38
C ILE A 231 2.50 -0.29 -13.65
N GLY A 232 2.51 -0.26 -12.32
CA GLY A 232 2.46 -1.41 -11.43
C GLY A 232 1.21 -2.25 -11.66
N ALA A 233 0.05 -1.62 -11.86
CA ALA A 233 -1.19 -2.33 -12.20
C ALA A 233 -1.09 -3.08 -13.54
N ILE A 234 -0.51 -2.46 -14.58
CA ILE A 234 -0.30 -3.15 -15.87
C ILE A 234 0.63 -4.35 -15.70
N LEU A 235 1.73 -4.17 -14.96
CA LEU A 235 2.69 -5.24 -14.69
C LEU A 235 2.02 -6.39 -13.92
N ALA A 236 1.23 -6.05 -12.90
CA ALA A 236 0.47 -7.02 -12.11
C ALA A 236 -0.50 -7.84 -12.96
N VAL A 237 -1.23 -7.20 -13.89
CA VAL A 237 -2.10 -7.91 -14.86
C VAL A 237 -1.31 -8.85 -15.75
N ARG A 238 -0.14 -8.43 -16.25
CA ARG A 238 0.70 -9.29 -17.12
C ARG A 238 1.23 -10.49 -16.37
N ILE A 239 1.69 -10.30 -15.13
CA ILE A 239 2.20 -11.38 -14.28
C ILE A 239 1.08 -12.35 -13.91
N ALA A 240 -0.09 -11.85 -13.51
CA ALA A 240 -1.24 -12.70 -13.22
C ALA A 240 -1.60 -13.61 -14.40
N LYS A 241 -1.68 -13.04 -15.61
CA LYS A 241 -1.92 -13.83 -16.83
C LYS A 241 -0.83 -14.86 -17.11
N ALA A 242 0.44 -14.53 -16.87
CA ALA A 242 1.56 -15.43 -17.10
C ALA A 242 1.56 -16.65 -16.15
N VAL A 243 1.03 -16.47 -14.93
CA VAL A 243 0.92 -17.53 -13.91
C VAL A 243 -0.42 -18.29 -14.02
N GLY A 244 -1.26 -17.97 -15.02
CA GLY A 244 -2.50 -18.69 -15.32
C GLY A 244 -3.70 -18.31 -14.45
N GLN A 245 -3.73 -17.06 -13.94
CA GLN A 245 -4.81 -16.52 -13.08
C GLN A 245 -5.89 -15.73 -13.83
#